data_AF-A0A932XGE8-F1
#
_entry.id   AF-A0A932XGE8-F1
#
_cell.length_a   1.000
_cell.length_b   1.000
_cell.length_c   1.000
_cell.angle_alpha   90.00
_cell.angle_beta   90.00
_cell.angle_gamma   90.00
#
_symmetry.space_group_name_H-M   'P 1'
#
loop_
_entity.id
_entity.type
_entity.pdbx_description
1 polymer ?
#
loop_
_entity_poly.entity_id
_entity_poly.type
_entity_poly.pdbx_seq_one_letter_code
_entity_poly.pdbx_strand_id
1 'polypeptide(L)'
;TFCLSKGLSAPIGSVLCGTKEFVERAKGYRRMLGGAMRQSGIVAAAGLVALDTMVDRLAEDHANARRLAEGLAEISGLEIDLDAVQSNLVFVDIRSTGLTSTEFLRAAGEHGILGLARGRDKVRLVLNRHITAEDVDYAIGAIREVVGASQPVAAR
;
A
#
# COMPACT_ATOMS: atom_id res chain seq x y z
N THR A 1 -14.56 -13.68 0.75
CA THR A 1 -13.22 -14.01 1.26
C THR A 1 -12.59 -12.77 1.84
N PHE A 2 -11.54 -12.89 2.64
CA PHE A 2 -10.69 -11.77 3.03
C PHE A 2 -9.24 -12.25 3.24
N CYS A 3 -8.27 -11.34 3.16
CA CYS A 3 -6.86 -11.67 3.29
C CYS A 3 -6.35 -11.43 4.72
N LEU A 4 -5.48 -12.32 5.20
CA LEU A 4 -4.73 -12.13 6.44
C LEU A 4 -3.35 -11.50 6.17
N SER A 5 -2.83 -11.68 4.96
CA SER A 5 -1.45 -11.33 4.60
C SER A 5 -1.27 -9.97 3.94
N LYS A 6 -2.09 -8.98 4.32
CA LYS A 6 -1.98 -7.59 3.87
C LYS A 6 -1.84 -6.68 5.08
N GLY A 7 -2.78 -5.74 5.31
CA GLY A 7 -2.76 -4.86 6.49
C GLY A 7 -2.74 -5.63 7.82
N LEU A 8 -3.38 -6.81 7.87
CA LEU A 8 -3.37 -7.67 9.07
C LEU A 8 -2.03 -8.40 9.33
N SER A 9 -1.03 -8.24 8.45
CA SER A 9 0.37 -8.62 8.70
C SER A 9 0.68 -10.12 8.90
N ALA A 10 -0.25 -11.04 8.65
CA ALA A 10 0.10 -12.45 8.61
C ALA A 10 1.08 -12.72 7.45
N PRO A 11 2.05 -13.64 7.58
CA PRO A 11 3.02 -13.89 6.51
C PRO A 11 2.38 -14.53 5.27
N ILE A 12 1.30 -15.30 5.45
CA ILE A 12 0.55 -15.97 4.38
C ILE A 12 -0.90 -16.18 4.82
N GLY A 13 -1.81 -16.18 3.85
CA GLY A 13 -3.13 -16.75 4.04
C GLY A 13 -4.29 -15.81 3.70
N SER A 14 -5.42 -16.43 3.44
CA SER A 14 -6.73 -15.79 3.24
C SER A 14 -7.80 -16.77 3.71
N VAL A 15 -8.95 -16.23 4.13
CA VAL A 15 -10.05 -17.02 4.67
C VAL A 15 -11.27 -16.89 3.76
N LEU A 16 -11.92 -18.03 3.53
CA LEU A 16 -13.23 -18.12 2.92
C LEU A 16 -14.24 -18.47 4.02
N CYS A 17 -15.25 -17.60 4.20
CA CYS A 17 -16.34 -17.80 5.15
C CYS A 17 -17.65 -17.95 4.38
N GLY A 18 -18.59 -18.72 4.93
CA GLY A 18 -19.92 -18.94 4.38
C GLY A 18 -20.64 -20.04 5.15
N THR A 19 -21.73 -20.57 4.60
CA THR A 19 -22.46 -21.68 5.25
C THR A 19 -21.61 -22.94 5.31
N LYS A 20 -21.99 -23.88 6.18
CA LYS A 20 -21.32 -25.17 6.32
C LYS A 20 -21.25 -25.92 4.98
N GLU A 21 -22.36 -25.98 4.25
CA GLU A 21 -22.48 -26.66 2.95
C GLU A 21 -21.58 -26.01 1.89
N PHE A 22 -21.46 -24.69 1.93
CA PHE A 22 -20.56 -23.94 1.05
C PHE A 22 -19.08 -24.23 1.38
N VAL A 23 -18.71 -24.17 2.66
CA VAL A 23 -17.32 -24.40 3.10
C VAL A 23 -16.89 -25.85 2.85
N GLU A 24 -17.77 -26.84 3.03
CA GLU A 24 -17.44 -28.24 2.74
C GLU A 24 -17.16 -28.46 1.24
N ARG A 25 -17.97 -27.87 0.35
CA ARG A 25 -17.68 -27.88 -1.10
C ARG A 25 -16.35 -27.20 -1.41
N ALA A 26 -16.10 -26.04 -0.81
CA ALA A 26 -14.85 -25.29 -1.00
C ALA A 26 -13.61 -26.06 -0.53
N LYS A 27 -13.69 -26.85 0.55
CA LYS A 27 -12.60 -27.73 1.00
C LYS A 27 -12.24 -28.79 -0.04
N GLY A 28 -13.22 -29.28 -0.80
CA GLY A 28 -13.01 -30.18 -1.95
C GLY A 28 -12.15 -29.51 -3.01
N TYR A 29 -12.56 -28.33 -3.50
CA TYR A 29 -11.79 -27.55 -4.47
C TYR A 29 -10.40 -27.15 -3.96
N ARG A 30 -10.28 -26.75 -2.69
CA ARG A 30 -8.99 -26.44 -2.06
C ARG A 30 -8.02 -27.61 -2.18
N ARG A 31 -8.49 -28.85 -2.03
CA ARG A 31 -7.67 -30.06 -2.18
C ARG A 31 -7.29 -30.30 -3.64
N MET A 32 -8.25 -30.18 -4.56
CA MET A 32 -8.00 -30.34 -6.00
C MET A 32 -6.97 -29.34 -6.54
N LEU A 33 -7.01 -28.09 -6.05
CA LEU A 33 -6.09 -27.02 -6.43
C LEU A 33 -4.74 -27.08 -5.68
N GLY A 34 -4.51 -28.09 -4.83
CA GLY A 34 -3.26 -28.25 -4.08
C GLY A 34 -3.12 -27.37 -2.81
N GLY A 35 -4.16 -26.63 -2.42
CA GLY A 35 -4.15 -25.78 -1.21
C GLY A 35 -4.34 -26.52 0.12
N ALA A 36 -4.44 -27.85 0.11
CA ALA A 36 -4.58 -28.68 1.32
C ALA A 36 -3.21 -28.94 1.98
N MET A 37 -2.65 -27.89 2.60
CA MET A 37 -1.41 -27.97 3.36
C MET A 37 -1.53 -28.92 4.56
N ARG A 38 -0.40 -29.52 4.97
CA ARG A 38 -0.32 -30.40 6.15
C ARG A 38 -0.20 -29.59 7.44
N GLN A 39 0.99 -29.45 8.01
CA GLN A 39 1.28 -28.75 9.27
C GLN A 39 1.07 -27.22 9.17
N SER A 40 -0.13 -26.81 8.78
CA SER A 40 -0.57 -25.42 8.57
C SER A 40 -0.91 -24.68 9.87
N GLY A 41 -0.80 -25.35 11.02
CA GLY A 41 -0.99 -24.72 12.33
C GLY A 41 -0.05 -23.54 12.57
N ILE A 42 1.18 -23.59 12.05
CA ILE A 42 2.17 -22.50 12.18
C ILE A 42 1.65 -21.22 11.51
N VAL A 43 1.13 -21.33 10.28
CA VAL A 43 0.59 -20.17 9.55
C VAL A 43 -0.77 -19.74 10.07
N ALA A 44 -1.58 -20.69 10.56
CA ALA A 44 -2.87 -20.41 11.18
C ALA A 44 -2.69 -19.62 12.50
N ALA A 45 -1.66 -19.92 13.29
CA ALA A 45 -1.36 -19.18 14.52
C ALA A 45 -1.07 -17.70 14.24
N ALA A 46 -0.28 -17.40 13.22
CA ALA A 46 -0.07 -16.00 12.78
C ALA A 46 -1.37 -15.36 12.28
N GLY A 47 -2.25 -16.14 11.64
CA GLY A 47 -3.56 -15.70 11.21
C GLY A 47 -4.53 -15.35 12.35
N LEU A 48 -4.45 -16.07 13.48
CA LEU A 48 -5.23 -15.75 14.69
C LEU A 48 -4.77 -14.42 15.29
N VAL A 49 -3.46 -14.23 15.49
CA VAL A 49 -2.91 -12.95 15.95
C VAL A 49 -3.32 -11.81 15.03
N ALA A 50 -3.24 -12.02 13.71
CA ALA A 50 -3.66 -11.04 12.72
C ALA A 50 -5.13 -10.61 12.85
N LEU A 51 -6.03 -11.52 13.22
CA LEU A 51 -7.45 -11.21 13.45
C LEU A 51 -7.70 -10.57 14.81
N ASP A 52 -7.00 -11.03 15.84
CA ASP A 52 -7.26 -10.63 17.22
C ASP A 52 -6.65 -9.27 17.56
N THR A 53 -5.55 -8.86 16.89
CA THR A 53 -4.79 -7.67 17.31
C THR A 53 -4.56 -6.63 16.21
N MET A 54 -4.75 -6.96 14.93
CA MET A 54 -4.31 -6.08 13.83
C MET A 54 -5.44 -5.32 13.13
N VAL A 55 -6.71 -5.57 13.47
CA VAL A 55 -7.87 -4.95 12.80
C VAL A 55 -8.01 -3.47 13.14
N ASP A 56 -8.04 -3.11 14.43
CA ASP A 56 -8.32 -1.74 14.87
C ASP A 56 -7.25 -0.74 14.41
N ARG A 57 -5.99 -1.17 14.43
CA ARG A 57 -4.85 -0.36 13.98
C ARG A 57 -4.83 -0.06 12.47
N LEU A 58 -5.69 -0.67 11.65
CA LEU A 58 -5.82 -0.28 10.24
C LEU A 58 -6.21 1.20 10.10
N ALA A 59 -6.87 1.77 11.12
CA ALA A 59 -7.14 3.20 11.19
C ALA A 59 -5.86 4.06 11.18
N GLU A 60 -4.76 3.57 11.76
CA GLU A 60 -3.45 4.25 11.71
C GLU A 60 -2.90 4.28 10.28
N ASP A 61 -3.01 3.15 9.56
CA ASP A 61 -2.56 3.06 8.16
C ASP A 61 -3.38 4.04 7.28
N HIS A 62 -4.67 4.23 7.58
CA HIS A 62 -5.53 5.22 6.91
C HIS A 62 -5.14 6.66 7.27
N ALA A 63 -4.88 6.95 8.54
CA ALA A 63 -4.44 8.27 8.99
C ALA A 63 -3.10 8.66 8.35
N ASN A 64 -2.15 7.73 8.30
CA ASN A 64 -0.86 7.93 7.64
C ASN A 64 -1.01 8.13 6.12
N ALA A 65 -1.94 7.41 5.47
CA ALA A 65 -2.22 7.62 4.05
C ALA A 65 -2.82 9.01 3.79
N ARG A 66 -3.73 9.45 4.65
CA ARG A 66 -4.31 10.80 4.57
C ARG A 66 -3.24 11.87 4.76
N ARG A 67 -2.39 11.74 5.78
CA ARG A 67 -1.26 12.64 6.04
C ARG A 67 -0.32 12.73 4.85
N LEU A 68 0.06 11.58 4.28
CA LEU A 68 0.89 11.52 3.08
C LEU A 68 0.23 12.26 1.91
N ALA A 69 -1.06 11.99 1.67
CA ALA A 69 -1.80 12.61 0.57
C ALA A 69 -1.87 14.14 0.72
N GLU A 70 -2.17 14.64 1.92
CA GLU A 70 -2.23 16.07 2.21
C GLU A 70 -0.86 16.73 2.03
N GLY A 71 0.21 16.15 2.59
CA GLY A 71 1.56 16.72 2.45
C GLY A 71 2.11 16.68 1.02
N LEU A 72 1.76 15.67 0.23
CA LEU A 72 2.14 15.60 -1.18
C LEU A 72 1.31 16.54 -2.06
N ALA A 73 0.05 16.83 -1.70
CA ALA A 73 -0.80 17.77 -2.43
C ALA A 73 -0.28 19.22 -2.38
N GLU A 74 0.56 19.55 -1.39
CA GLU A 74 1.25 20.84 -1.30
C GLU A 74 2.46 20.96 -2.24
N ILE A 75 2.91 19.86 -2.86
CA ILE A 75 4.09 19.85 -3.73
C ILE A 75 3.68 20.19 -5.16
N SER A 76 4.18 21.32 -5.67
CA SER A 76 3.95 21.74 -7.05
C SER A 76 4.43 20.69 -8.05
N GLY A 77 3.54 20.26 -8.95
CA GLY A 77 3.81 19.22 -9.94
C GLY A 77 3.17 17.87 -9.61
N LEU A 78 2.66 17.69 -8.39
CA LEU A 78 1.87 16.53 -7.99
C LEU A 78 0.38 16.90 -7.94
N GLU A 79 -0.47 15.97 -8.37
CA GLU A 79 -1.93 16.09 -8.25
C GLU A 79 -2.48 14.84 -7.54
N ILE A 80 -3.31 15.07 -6.52
CA ILE A 80 -3.88 14.02 -5.67
C ILE A 80 -5.34 14.36 -5.41
N ASP A 81 -6.23 13.40 -5.63
CA ASP A 81 -7.63 13.49 -5.23
C ASP A 81 -7.76 13.08 -3.76
N LEU A 82 -7.83 14.06 -2.86
CA LEU A 82 -7.94 13.83 -1.41
C LEU A 82 -9.26 13.14 -1.03
N ASP A 83 -10.34 13.34 -1.81
CA ASP A 83 -11.63 12.71 -1.55
C ASP A 83 -11.61 11.22 -1.91
N ALA A 84 -10.72 10.81 -2.82
CA ALA A 84 -10.51 9.39 -3.13
C ALA A 84 -9.65 8.63 -2.09
N VAL A 85 -8.97 9.32 -1.17
CA VAL A 85 -8.14 8.70 -0.13
C VAL A 85 -9.00 8.26 1.05
N GLN A 86 -9.64 7.09 0.90
CA GLN A 86 -10.59 6.52 1.85
C GLN A 86 -10.00 5.34 2.67
N SER A 87 -8.75 4.95 2.39
CA SER A 87 -8.07 3.83 3.04
C SER A 87 -6.55 4.03 3.03
N ASN A 88 -5.76 2.95 3.04
CA ASN A 88 -4.30 2.98 3.09
C ASN A 88 -3.62 3.20 1.71
N LEU A 89 -4.35 3.68 0.70
CA LEU A 89 -3.87 3.85 -0.67
C LEU A 89 -3.84 5.31 -1.06
N VAL A 90 -2.70 5.76 -1.59
CA VAL A 90 -2.55 7.10 -2.17
C VAL A 90 -2.16 6.95 -3.63
N PHE A 91 -2.94 7.56 -4.52
CA PHE A 91 -2.63 7.66 -5.93
C PHE A 91 -2.15 9.07 -6.22
N VAL A 92 -0.97 9.16 -6.82
CA VAL A 92 -0.33 10.44 -7.15
C VAL A 92 -0.22 10.53 -8.65
N ASP A 93 -0.79 11.58 -9.21
CA ASP A 93 -0.58 11.96 -10.60
C ASP A 93 0.66 12.87 -10.66
N ILE A 94 1.61 12.49 -11.50
CA ILE A 94 2.91 13.15 -11.64
C ILE A 94 3.09 13.77 -13.03
N ARG A 95 2.03 13.89 -13.84
CA ARG A 95 2.12 14.38 -15.23
C ARG A 95 2.87 15.71 -15.32
N SER A 96 2.61 16.62 -14.39
CA SER A 96 3.17 17.96 -14.36
C SER A 96 4.65 18.00 -13.95
N THR A 97 5.22 16.89 -13.47
CA THR A 97 6.66 16.78 -13.19
C THR A 97 7.49 16.54 -14.45
N GLY A 98 6.88 16.10 -15.56
CA GLY A 98 7.57 15.68 -16.78
C GLY A 98 8.24 14.30 -16.69
N LEU A 99 8.31 13.70 -15.49
CA LEU A 99 8.84 12.36 -15.28
C LEU A 99 7.81 11.29 -15.65
N THR A 100 8.29 10.15 -16.15
CA THR A 100 7.49 8.93 -16.12
C THR A 100 7.43 8.36 -14.70
N SER A 101 6.42 7.55 -14.40
CA SER A 101 6.25 6.90 -13.10
C SER A 101 7.45 6.01 -12.74
N THR A 102 8.12 5.44 -13.74
CA THR A 102 9.31 4.62 -13.53
C THR A 102 10.53 5.49 -13.18
N GLU A 103 10.71 6.63 -13.83
CA GLU A 103 11.79 7.58 -13.51
C GLU A 103 11.59 8.20 -12.13
N PHE A 104 10.36 8.63 -11.83
CA PHE A 104 9.97 9.13 -10.52
C PHE A 104 10.24 8.10 -9.42
N LEU A 105 9.80 6.85 -9.60
CA LEU A 105 10.03 5.79 -8.62
C LEU A 105 11.50 5.40 -8.49
N ARG A 106 12.28 5.49 -9.56
CA ARG A 106 13.73 5.25 -9.50
C ARG A 106 14.40 6.33 -8.65
N ALA A 107 14.10 7.60 -8.91
CA ALA A 107 14.64 8.72 -8.14
C ALA A 107 14.18 8.67 -6.67
N ALA A 108 12.90 8.46 -6.41
CA ALA A 108 12.38 8.27 -5.06
C ALA A 108 13.01 7.05 -4.34
N GLY A 109 13.31 5.99 -5.09
CA GLY A 109 14.00 4.80 -4.60
C GLY A 109 15.45 5.05 -4.15
N GLU A 110 16.13 6.06 -4.70
CA GLU A 110 17.46 6.49 -4.23
C GLU A 110 17.40 7.07 -2.80
N HIS A 111 16.22 7.54 -2.37
CA HIS A 111 15.92 7.97 -1.00
C HIS A 111 15.24 6.88 -0.14
N GLY A 112 15.13 5.66 -0.65
CA GLY A 112 14.47 4.54 0.03
C GLY A 112 12.94 4.50 -0.10
N ILE A 113 12.34 5.36 -0.94
CA ILE A 113 10.89 5.42 -1.11
C ILE A 113 10.46 4.48 -2.24
N LEU A 114 9.67 3.47 -1.90
CA LEU A 114 9.17 2.46 -2.85
C LEU A 114 7.69 2.64 -3.12
N GLY A 115 7.30 2.39 -4.37
CA GLY A 115 5.92 2.49 -4.82
C GLY A 115 5.67 1.68 -6.09
N LEU A 116 4.47 1.80 -6.64
CA LEU A 116 4.06 1.06 -7.83
C LEU A 116 3.64 2.00 -8.96
N ALA A 117 4.24 1.81 -10.14
CA ALA A 117 3.84 2.50 -11.36
C ALA A 117 2.43 2.07 -11.79
N ARG A 118 1.61 3.03 -12.23
CA ARG A 118 0.23 2.84 -12.71
C ARG A 118 0.04 3.60 -14.02
N GLY A 119 0.55 3.06 -15.12
CA GLY A 119 0.58 3.77 -16.40
C GLY A 119 1.85 4.61 -16.53
N ARG A 120 1.81 5.67 -17.34
CA ARG A 120 2.99 6.50 -17.61
C ARG A 120 3.29 7.49 -16.49
N ASP A 121 2.27 7.95 -15.79
CA ASP A 121 2.27 9.22 -15.07
C ASP A 121 1.48 9.17 -13.76
N LYS A 122 1.11 7.96 -13.31
CA LYS A 122 0.52 7.75 -12.00
C LYS A 122 1.33 6.77 -11.18
N VAL A 123 1.38 7.03 -9.89
CA VAL A 123 2.09 6.23 -8.91
C VAL A 123 1.13 5.86 -7.79
N ARG A 124 1.26 4.64 -7.26
CA ARG A 124 0.49 4.17 -6.10
C ARG A 124 1.43 3.92 -4.94
N LEU A 125 1.18 4.63 -3.85
CA LEU A 125 1.83 4.43 -2.55
C LEU A 125 0.85 3.71 -1.61
N VAL A 126 1.35 2.77 -0.81
CA VAL A 126 0.53 1.90 0.04
C VAL A 126 1.10 1.89 1.44
N LEU A 127 0.30 2.37 2.39
CA LEU A 127 0.67 2.46 3.79
C LEU A 127 0.32 1.15 4.50
N ASN A 128 1.12 0.78 5.48
CA ASN A 128 0.92 -0.43 6.28
C ASN A 128 1.63 -0.26 7.62
N ARG A 129 1.52 -1.29 8.50
CA ARG A 129 2.03 -1.22 9.88
C ARG A 129 3.49 -0.83 10.04
N HIS A 130 4.31 -1.06 9.03
CA HIS A 130 5.75 -0.79 9.09
C HIS A 130 6.10 0.64 8.70
N ILE A 131 5.11 1.44 8.32
CA ILE A 131 5.29 2.84 7.93
C ILE A 131 4.75 3.73 9.04
N THR A 132 5.64 4.39 9.78
CA THR A 132 5.29 5.29 10.87
C THR A 132 4.91 6.68 10.35
N ALA A 133 4.44 7.56 11.25
CA ALA A 133 4.16 8.95 10.89
C ALA A 133 5.46 9.69 10.50
N GLU A 134 6.58 9.36 11.16
CA GLU A 134 7.90 9.89 10.84
C GLU A 134 8.39 9.44 9.46
N ASP A 135 8.14 8.17 9.10
CA ASP A 135 8.43 7.68 7.74
C ASP A 135 7.63 8.43 6.68
N VAL A 136 6.36 8.75 6.98
CA VAL A 136 5.51 9.58 6.10
C VAL A 136 6.08 10.99 5.93
N ASP A 137 6.48 11.63 7.03
CA ASP A 137 7.05 12.98 6.99
C ASP A 137 8.37 13.01 6.21
N TYR A 138 9.23 12.02 6.42
CA TYR A 138 10.44 11.84 5.64
C TYR A 138 10.13 11.65 4.14
N ALA A 139 9.15 10.79 3.81
CA ALA A 139 8.77 10.53 2.43
C ALA A 139 8.25 11.79 1.71
N ILE A 140 7.47 12.64 2.39
CA ILE A 140 7.01 13.93 1.85
C ILE A 140 8.21 14.82 1.51
N GLY A 141 9.18 14.93 2.43
CA GLY A 141 10.40 15.70 2.22
C GLY A 141 11.22 15.19 1.04
N ALA A 142 11.51 13.89 1.00
CA ALA A 142 12.29 13.26 -0.07
C ALA A 142 11.60 13.39 -1.44
N ILE A 143 10.28 13.19 -1.51
CA ILE A 143 9.53 13.37 -2.77
C ILE A 143 9.57 14.83 -3.24
N ARG A 144 9.53 15.80 -2.32
CA ARG A 144 9.67 17.23 -2.65
C ARG A 144 11.02 17.52 -3.31
N GLU A 145 12.10 16.91 -2.82
CA GLU A 145 13.43 17.03 -3.42
C GLU A 145 13.49 16.43 -4.83
N VAL A 146 12.94 15.23 -5.01
CA VAL A 146 12.87 14.54 -6.31
C VAL A 146 12.13 15.38 -7.35
N VAL A 147 10.98 15.94 -6.98
CA VAL A 147 10.20 16.80 -7.87
C VAL A 147 10.94 18.13 -8.14
N GLY A 148 11.52 18.74 -7.11
CA GLY A 148 12.26 20.00 -7.22
C GLY A 148 13.51 19.91 -8.11
N ALA A 149 14.24 18.80 -8.06
CA ALA A 149 15.41 18.55 -8.92
C ALA A 149 15.04 18.32 -10.40
N SER A 150 13.78 17.97 -10.66
CA SER A 150 13.28 17.61 -11.99
C SER A 150 12.58 18.77 -12.72
N GLN A 151 12.23 19.84 -12.00
CA GLN A 151 11.68 21.04 -12.65
C GLN A 151 12.79 21.78 -13.39
N PRO A 152 12.61 22.13 -14.68
CA PRO A 152 13.56 22.99 -15.36
C PRO A 152 13.64 24.31 -14.61
N VAL A 153 14.87 24.74 -14.28
CA VAL A 153 15.14 26.09 -13.77
C VAL A 153 14.44 27.06 -14.71
N ALA A 154 13.38 27.71 -14.23
CA ALA A 154 12.69 28.72 -15.00
C ALA A 154 13.74 29.75 -15.41
N ALA A 155 14.06 29.81 -16.71
CA ALA A 155 14.97 30.79 -17.26
C ALA A 155 14.45 32.17 -16.85
N ARG A 156 15.17 32.81 -15.93
CA ARG A 156 15.07 34.25 -15.66
C ARG A 156 16.19 34.94 -16.44
#